data_AF-A0A940JCP8-F1
#
_entry.id   AF-A0A940JCP8-F1
#
_cell.length_a   1.000
_cell.length_b   1.000
_cell.length_c   1.000
_cell.angle_alpha   90.00
_cell.angle_beta   90.00
_cell.angle_gamma   90.00
#
_symmetry.space_group_name_H-M   'P 1'
#
loop_
_entity.id
_entity.type
_entity.pdbx_description
1 polymer ?
#
loop_
_entity_poly.entity_id
_entity_poly.type
_entity_poly.pdbx_seq_one_letter_code
_entity_poly.pdbx_strand_id
1 'polypeptide(L)'
;MATHHTTTAADEALLAKYLHEALGKEQQLVTALQAQIAVAKRPGVEHALVQHLEVTRRQVNALQLRLDDLDDGTGLIPNPIDAVVGLATSVANKGLALAKGPLVALRGTSASDRELRMVRDCYWNEAEEIAHYRVIETVAEQVGDEQTAELARRHRAEEEQMQTTLEGHLPAVVRAVVAEETPARSAA
;
A
#
# COMPACT_ATOMS: atom_id res chain seq x y z
N MET A 1 -39.32 -2.76 8.51
CA MET A 1 -39.08 -1.54 7.71
C MET A 1 -37.58 -1.31 7.74
N ALA A 2 -36.88 -1.63 6.66
CA ALA A 2 -35.45 -1.35 6.57
C ALA A 2 -35.28 0.17 6.47
N THR A 3 -34.67 0.77 7.49
CA THR A 3 -34.19 2.14 7.42
C THR A 3 -33.07 2.14 6.40
N HIS A 4 -33.35 2.59 5.17
CA HIS A 4 -32.30 3.00 4.25
C HIS A 4 -31.58 4.17 4.92
N HIS A 5 -30.42 3.90 5.53
CA HIS A 5 -29.53 4.95 5.98
C HIS A 5 -28.88 5.51 4.72
N THR A 6 -29.46 6.57 4.17
CA THR A 6 -28.79 7.35 3.13
C THR A 6 -27.72 8.15 3.84
N THR A 7 -26.45 7.91 3.50
CA THR A 7 -25.33 8.74 3.94
C THR A 7 -25.60 10.21 3.66
N THR A 8 -25.14 11.10 4.54
CA THR A 8 -25.18 12.54 4.26
C THR A 8 -23.98 12.95 3.41
N ALA A 9 -24.06 14.11 2.75
CA ALA A 9 -22.90 14.67 2.04
C ALA A 9 -21.66 14.87 2.94
N ALA A 10 -21.85 15.09 4.25
CA ALA A 10 -20.75 15.19 5.20
C ALA A 10 -20.11 13.82 5.48
N ASP A 11 -20.92 12.76 5.55
CA ASP A 11 -20.44 11.39 5.71
C ASP A 11 -19.68 10.93 4.46
N GLU A 12 -20.21 11.22 3.27
CA GLU A 12 -19.59 10.89 1.98
C GLU A 12 -18.25 11.61 1.81
N ALA A 13 -18.16 12.90 2.19
CA ALA A 13 -16.91 13.64 2.17
C ALA A 13 -15.88 13.07 3.17
N LEU A 14 -16.32 12.60 4.34
CA LEU A 14 -15.44 11.98 5.34
C LEU A 14 -14.91 10.62 4.85
N LEU A 15 -15.76 9.80 4.23
CA LEU A 15 -15.36 8.54 3.61
C LEU A 15 -14.36 8.78 2.48
N ALA A 16 -14.67 9.71 1.58
CA ALA A 16 -13.80 10.05 0.47
C ALA A 16 -12.42 10.55 0.92
N LYS A 17 -12.35 11.33 2.01
CA LYS A 17 -11.07 11.73 2.60
C LYS A 17 -10.17 10.53 2.90
N TYR A 18 -10.68 9.54 3.64
CA TYR A 18 -9.88 8.38 4.04
C TYR A 18 -9.62 7.41 2.90
N LEU A 19 -10.56 7.28 1.95
CA LEU A 19 -10.35 6.54 0.71
C LEU A 19 -9.26 7.18 -0.16
N HIS A 20 -9.15 8.50 -0.22
CA HIS A 20 -8.04 9.19 -0.90
C HIS A 20 -6.69 8.97 -0.23
N GLU A 21 -6.63 8.95 1.10
CA GLU A 21 -5.40 8.61 1.84
C GLU A 21 -4.92 7.20 1.47
N ALA A 22 -5.83 6.21 1.49
CA ALA A 22 -5.52 4.84 1.07
C ALA A 22 -5.14 4.78 -0.42
N LEU A 23 -5.89 5.41 -1.32
CA LEU A 23 -5.60 5.42 -2.76
C LEU A 23 -4.21 6.01 -3.05
N GLY A 24 -3.85 7.09 -2.37
CA GLY A 24 -2.51 7.69 -2.49
C GLY A 24 -1.41 6.74 -2.04
N LYS A 25 -1.62 6.00 -0.94
CA LYS A 25 -0.68 5.00 -0.43
C LYS A 25 -0.52 3.82 -1.40
N GLU A 26 -1.62 3.28 -1.90
CA GLU A 26 -1.67 2.17 -2.86
C GLU A 26 -0.93 2.49 -4.16
N GLN A 27 -1.15 3.70 -4.72
CA GLN A 27 -0.43 4.15 -5.91
C GLN A 27 1.09 4.29 -5.68
N GLN A 28 1.49 4.76 -4.50
CA GLN A 28 2.90 4.79 -4.11
C GLN A 28 3.48 3.37 -4.03
N LEU A 29 2.72 2.42 -3.49
CA LEU A 29 3.16 1.03 -3.34
C LEU A 29 3.23 0.26 -4.65
N VAL A 30 2.34 0.52 -5.63
CA VAL A 30 2.50 -0.03 -6.98
C VAL A 30 3.89 0.29 -7.55
N THR A 31 4.35 1.54 -7.38
CA THR A 31 5.67 1.97 -7.84
C THR A 31 6.79 1.32 -7.01
N ALA A 32 6.63 1.25 -5.69
CA ALA A 32 7.60 0.64 -4.80
C ALA A 32 7.78 -0.86 -5.08
N LEU A 33 6.69 -1.62 -5.21
CA LEU A 33 6.68 -3.05 -5.49
C LEU A 33 7.36 -3.37 -6.81
N GLN A 34 7.11 -2.58 -7.87
CA GLN A 34 7.82 -2.76 -9.15
C GLN A 34 9.34 -2.62 -9.00
N ALA A 35 9.80 -1.64 -8.22
CA ALA A 35 11.23 -1.45 -7.97
C ALA A 35 11.81 -2.58 -7.09
N GLN A 36 11.04 -3.08 -6.12
CA GLN A 36 11.44 -4.15 -5.22
C GLN A 36 11.51 -5.51 -5.94
N ILE A 37 10.54 -5.82 -6.79
CA ILE A 37 10.54 -7.03 -7.64
C ILE A 37 11.80 -7.06 -8.52
N ALA A 38 12.18 -5.93 -9.11
CA ALA A 38 13.37 -5.84 -9.97
C ALA A 38 14.69 -6.16 -9.25
N VAL A 39 14.73 -6.10 -7.91
CA VAL A 39 15.93 -6.36 -7.11
C VAL A 39 15.81 -7.56 -6.17
N ALA A 40 14.64 -8.18 -6.07
CA ALA A 40 14.41 -9.38 -5.29
C ALA A 40 15.28 -10.52 -5.82
N LYS A 41 15.94 -11.26 -4.94
CA LYS A 41 16.85 -12.35 -5.33
C LYS A 41 16.34 -13.72 -4.96
N ARG A 42 15.46 -13.79 -3.95
CA ARG A 42 14.84 -15.03 -3.51
C ARG A 42 13.55 -15.30 -4.26
N PRO A 43 13.40 -16.47 -4.92
CA PRO A 43 12.19 -16.79 -5.69
C PRO A 43 10.90 -16.70 -4.86
N GLY A 44 10.95 -17.09 -3.58
CA GLY A 44 9.78 -16.98 -2.70
C GLY A 44 9.36 -15.54 -2.39
N VAL A 45 10.34 -14.65 -2.17
CA VAL A 45 10.08 -13.23 -1.92
C VAL A 45 9.59 -12.55 -3.19
N GLU A 46 10.27 -12.79 -4.31
CA GLU A 46 9.88 -12.26 -5.62
C GLU A 46 8.44 -12.67 -5.98
N HIS A 47 8.10 -13.96 -5.80
CA HIS A 47 6.77 -14.46 -6.08
C HIS A 47 5.68 -13.77 -5.24
N ALA A 48 5.92 -13.62 -3.93
CA ALA A 48 4.99 -12.93 -3.04
C ALA A 48 4.78 -11.46 -3.46
N LEU A 49 5.87 -10.75 -3.81
CA LEU A 49 5.79 -9.35 -4.25
C LEU A 49 5.07 -9.20 -5.60
N VAL A 50 5.27 -10.12 -6.54
CA VAL A 50 4.55 -10.11 -7.83
C VAL A 50 3.05 -10.32 -7.62
N GLN A 51 2.67 -11.30 -6.80
CA GLN A 51 1.25 -11.54 -6.47
C GLN A 51 0.64 -10.33 -5.78
N HIS A 52 1.36 -9.75 -4.82
CA HIS A 52 0.88 -8.60 -4.09
C HIS A 52 0.77 -7.35 -4.98
N LEU A 53 1.66 -7.14 -5.94
CA LEU A 53 1.50 -6.06 -6.95
C LEU A 53 0.19 -6.16 -7.74
N GLU A 54 -0.28 -7.37 -8.05
CA GLU A 54 -1.58 -7.58 -8.69
C GLU A 54 -2.75 -7.25 -7.75
N VAL A 55 -2.62 -7.57 -6.46
CA VAL A 55 -3.55 -7.19 -5.38
C VAL A 55 -3.64 -5.68 -5.24
N THR A 56 -2.52 -4.99 -5.00
CA THR A 56 -2.42 -3.53 -4.86
C THR A 56 -3.05 -2.80 -6.07
N ARG A 57 -2.80 -3.26 -7.30
CA ARG A 57 -3.43 -2.67 -8.50
C ARG A 57 -4.94 -2.85 -8.54
N ARG A 58 -5.44 -4.02 -8.11
CA ARG A 58 -6.89 -4.26 -8.00
C ARG A 58 -7.49 -3.34 -6.94
N GLN A 59 -6.78 -3.11 -5.83
CA GLN A 59 -7.24 -2.24 -4.75
C GLN A 59 -7.29 -0.78 -5.20
N VAL A 60 -6.28 -0.28 -5.91
CA VAL A 60 -6.31 1.05 -6.57
C VAL A 60 -7.59 1.22 -7.40
N ASN A 61 -7.90 0.26 -8.26
CA ASN A 61 -9.09 0.35 -9.13
C ASN A 61 -10.39 0.33 -8.31
N ALA A 62 -10.47 -0.53 -7.28
CA ALA A 62 -11.66 -0.61 -6.43
C ALA A 62 -11.89 0.68 -5.62
N LEU A 63 -10.82 1.30 -5.12
CA LEU A 63 -10.87 2.58 -4.42
C LEU A 63 -11.34 3.71 -5.33
N GLN A 64 -10.81 3.78 -6.57
CA GLN A 64 -11.25 4.76 -7.56
C GLN A 64 -12.74 4.62 -7.87
N LEU A 65 -13.21 3.40 -8.13
CA LEU A 65 -14.62 3.15 -8.37
C LEU A 65 -15.50 3.56 -7.18
N ARG A 66 -15.07 3.27 -5.95
CA ARG A 66 -15.84 3.67 -4.76
C ARG A 66 -15.89 5.18 -4.58
N LEU A 67 -14.80 5.88 -4.87
CA LEU A 67 -14.75 7.34 -4.83
C LEU A 67 -15.66 7.98 -5.88
N ASP A 68 -15.68 7.42 -7.10
CA ASP A 68 -16.60 7.87 -8.16
C ASP A 68 -18.07 7.64 -7.75
N ASP A 69 -18.37 6.51 -7.13
CA ASP A 69 -19.72 6.21 -6.59
C ASP A 69 -20.13 7.18 -5.48
N LEU A 70 -19.20 7.67 -4.65
CA LEU A 70 -19.48 8.64 -3.58
C LEU A 70 -19.70 10.06 -4.09
N ASP A 71 -19.08 10.44 -5.21
CA ASP A 71 -19.24 11.78 -5.80
C ASP A 71 -20.59 11.94 -6.53
N ASP A 72 -21.23 10.82 -6.89
CA ASP A 72 -22.48 10.73 -7.68
C ASP A 72 -22.45 11.61 -8.96
N GLY A 73 -21.25 11.82 -9.51
CA GLY A 73 -20.99 12.67 -10.68
C GLY A 73 -21.15 14.18 -10.46
N THR A 74 -21.23 14.64 -9.21
CA THR A 74 -21.38 16.07 -8.87
C THR A 74 -20.08 16.87 -9.00
N GLY A 75 -18.93 16.20 -9.00
CA GLY A 75 -17.60 16.81 -9.00
C GLY A 75 -17.26 17.57 -7.71
N LEU A 76 -18.01 17.32 -6.63
CA LEU A 76 -17.86 18.01 -5.35
C LEU A 76 -16.82 17.32 -4.45
N ILE A 77 -16.56 16.04 -4.68
CA ILE A 77 -15.51 15.28 -4.00
C ILE A 77 -14.22 15.41 -4.82
N PRO A 78 -13.16 16.06 -4.30
CA PRO A 78 -11.96 16.32 -5.08
C PRO A 78 -11.24 15.03 -5.46
N ASN A 79 -11.20 14.66 -6.74
CA ASN A 79 -10.50 13.47 -7.20
C ASN A 79 -8.97 13.71 -7.26
N PRO A 80 -8.13 12.90 -6.60
CA PRO A 80 -6.68 13.05 -6.63
C PRO A 80 -6.09 12.83 -8.03
N ILE A 81 -6.79 12.11 -8.92
CA ILE A 81 -6.40 12.00 -10.33
C ILE A 81 -6.47 13.37 -11.01
N ASP A 82 -7.49 14.18 -10.73
CA ASP A 82 -7.61 15.55 -11.25
C ASP A 82 -6.52 16.46 -10.67
N ALA A 83 -6.12 16.23 -9.42
CA ALA A 83 -4.97 16.92 -8.82
C ALA A 83 -3.64 16.55 -9.52
N VAL A 84 -3.46 15.28 -9.92
CA VAL A 84 -2.28 14.82 -10.68
C VAL A 84 -2.27 15.35 -12.11
N VAL A 85 -3.42 15.39 -12.81
CA VAL A 85 -3.55 16.01 -14.14
C VAL A 85 -3.29 17.51 -14.05
N GLY A 86 -3.85 18.18 -13.03
CA GLY A 86 -3.57 19.59 -12.72
C GLY A 86 -2.09 19.84 -12.45
N LEU A 87 -1.43 18.99 -11.65
CA LEU A 87 0.00 19.04 -11.41
C LEU A 87 0.82 18.78 -12.67
N ALA A 88 0.46 17.81 -13.51
CA ALA A 88 1.17 17.52 -14.76
C ALA A 88 1.14 18.71 -15.73
N THR A 89 0.07 19.51 -15.72
CA THR A 89 0.01 20.78 -16.46
C THR A 89 0.81 21.92 -15.80
N SER A 90 1.08 21.85 -14.48
CA SER A 90 1.82 22.86 -13.72
C SER A 90 3.29 22.51 -13.43
N VAL A 91 3.77 21.30 -13.74
CA VAL A 91 5.18 20.89 -13.54
C VAL A 91 6.07 21.45 -14.66
N ALA A 92 6.16 22.78 -14.73
CA ALA A 92 7.32 23.48 -15.27
C ALA A 92 8.45 23.59 -14.22
N ASN A 93 8.19 23.26 -12.95
CA ASN A 93 9.16 23.33 -11.87
C ASN A 93 9.56 21.95 -11.36
N LYS A 94 10.53 21.33 -12.03
CA LYS A 94 11.30 20.19 -11.52
C LYS A 94 12.12 20.68 -10.31
N GLY A 95 11.60 20.53 -9.10
CA GLY A 95 12.25 21.13 -7.94
C GLY A 95 11.88 20.61 -6.56
N LEU A 96 11.31 19.41 -6.41
CA LEU A 96 11.40 18.61 -5.16
C LEU A 96 10.79 17.23 -5.41
N ALA A 97 11.47 16.38 -6.19
CA ALA A 97 11.19 14.95 -6.09
C ALA A 97 11.62 14.54 -4.68
N LEU A 98 10.65 14.38 -3.78
CA LEU A 98 10.85 13.91 -2.41
C LEU A 98 11.77 12.68 -2.48
N ALA A 99 12.89 12.76 -1.78
CA ALA A 99 14.01 11.82 -1.79
C ALA A 99 13.68 10.45 -1.15
N LYS A 100 12.51 9.89 -1.46
CA LYS A 100 12.06 8.54 -1.08
C LYS A 100 11.81 7.65 -2.30
N GLY A 101 12.35 8.03 -3.47
CA GLY A 101 12.51 7.13 -4.62
C GLY A 101 13.56 6.02 -4.35
N PRO A 102 13.93 5.19 -5.35
CA PRO A 102 14.52 3.83 -5.24
C PRO A 102 15.82 3.65 -4.45
N LEU A 103 16.34 4.70 -3.83
CA LEU A 103 17.55 4.70 -3.00
C LEU A 103 17.41 3.87 -1.72
N VAL A 104 16.19 3.54 -1.27
CA VAL A 104 15.99 2.66 -0.10
C VAL A 104 16.49 1.23 -0.39
N ALA A 105 16.29 0.73 -1.62
CA ALA A 105 16.80 -0.59 -2.04
C ALA A 105 18.34 -0.65 -2.11
N LEU A 106 19.03 0.49 -2.13
CA LEU A 106 20.49 0.57 -2.17
C LEU A 106 21.12 0.66 -0.78
N ARG A 107 20.33 0.85 0.29
CA ARG A 107 20.85 0.89 1.66
C ARG A 107 21.16 -0.53 2.12
N GLY A 108 22.41 -0.79 2.50
CA GLY A 108 22.82 -2.04 3.13
C GLY A 108 24.29 -2.38 2.86
N THR A 109 24.86 -3.22 3.72
CA THR A 109 26.29 -3.59 3.69
C THR A 109 26.59 -4.76 2.75
N SER A 110 25.59 -5.59 2.47
CA SER A 110 25.71 -6.81 1.66
C SER A 110 24.48 -7.00 0.74
N ALA A 111 24.49 -8.01 -0.14
CA ALA A 111 23.30 -8.29 -0.97
C ALA A 111 22.13 -8.76 -0.10
N SER A 112 22.40 -9.64 0.86
CA SER A 112 21.40 -10.14 1.80
C SER A 112 20.88 -9.06 2.74
N ASP A 113 21.72 -8.10 3.19
CA ASP A 113 21.25 -7.01 4.07
C ASP A 113 20.32 -6.03 3.34
N ARG A 114 20.55 -5.79 2.04
CA ARG A 114 19.63 -5.01 1.21
C ARG A 114 18.27 -5.70 1.08
N GLU A 115 18.26 -7.01 0.82
CA GLU A 115 17.02 -7.80 0.75
C GLU A 115 16.29 -7.83 2.11
N LEU A 116 17.03 -7.95 3.23
CA LEU A 116 16.44 -7.89 4.57
C LEU A 116 15.72 -6.57 4.83
N ARG A 117 16.38 -5.45 4.50
CA ARG A 117 15.80 -4.12 4.67
C ARG A 117 14.56 -3.95 3.81
N MET A 118 14.63 -4.37 2.54
CA MET A 118 13.49 -4.37 1.64
C MET A 118 12.30 -5.15 2.20
N VAL A 119 12.49 -6.40 2.63
CA VAL A 119 11.42 -7.24 3.20
C VAL A 119 10.82 -6.61 4.45
N ARG A 120 11.67 -6.01 5.32
CA ARG A 120 11.20 -5.31 6.51
C ARG A 120 10.41 -4.04 6.18
N ASP A 121 10.83 -3.30 5.16
CA ASP A 121 10.13 -2.10 4.72
C ASP A 121 8.77 -2.46 4.10
N CYS A 122 8.68 -3.56 3.35
CA CYS A 122 7.40 -4.11 2.88
C CYS A 122 6.52 -4.47 4.08
N TYR A 123 7.04 -5.25 5.04
CA TYR A 123 6.30 -5.69 6.23
C TYR A 123 5.74 -4.50 7.04
N TRP A 124 6.52 -3.42 7.14
CA TRP A 124 6.08 -2.18 7.77
C TRP A 124 4.98 -1.46 6.97
N ASN A 125 5.11 -1.40 5.64
CA ASN A 125 4.07 -0.81 4.79
C ASN A 125 2.73 -1.53 4.94
N GLU A 126 2.73 -2.87 5.01
CA GLU A 126 1.49 -3.63 5.25
C GLU A 126 0.83 -3.19 6.56
N ALA A 127 1.60 -2.95 7.62
CA ALA A 127 1.05 -2.49 8.90
C ALA A 127 0.36 -1.12 8.79
N GLU A 128 0.93 -0.23 7.98
CA GLU A 128 0.36 1.08 7.69
C GLU A 128 -0.94 0.96 6.88
N GLU A 129 -1.02 0.06 5.90
CA GLU A 129 -2.23 -0.18 5.10
C GLU A 129 -3.34 -0.84 5.92
N ILE A 130 -3.01 -1.84 6.74
CA ILE A 130 -3.93 -2.44 7.70
C ILE A 130 -4.54 -1.35 8.59
N ALA A 131 -3.75 -0.37 9.03
CA ALA A 131 -4.25 0.74 9.84
C ALA A 131 -5.20 1.66 9.04
N HIS A 132 -4.85 2.02 7.79
CA HIS A 132 -5.75 2.79 6.93
C HIS A 132 -7.10 2.08 6.73
N TYR A 133 -7.07 0.79 6.39
CA TYR A 133 -8.31 0.04 6.16
C TYR A 133 -9.13 -0.17 7.43
N ARG A 134 -8.52 -0.29 8.61
CA ARG A 134 -9.26 -0.28 9.88
C ARG A 134 -9.96 1.05 10.14
N VAL A 135 -9.30 2.17 9.81
CA VAL A 135 -9.91 3.50 9.91
C VAL A 135 -11.11 3.60 8.98
N ILE A 136 -10.95 3.22 7.70
CA ILE A 136 -12.02 3.27 6.70
C ILE A 136 -13.20 2.37 7.11
N GLU A 137 -12.92 1.11 7.48
CA GLU A 137 -13.92 0.15 7.98
C GLU A 137 -14.74 0.76 9.13
N THR A 138 -14.05 1.30 10.13
CA THR A 138 -14.71 1.88 11.31
C THR A 138 -15.54 3.11 10.94
N VAL A 139 -15.01 4.02 10.11
CA VAL A 139 -15.76 5.22 9.68
C VAL A 139 -17.02 4.81 8.90
N ALA A 140 -16.87 3.88 7.95
CA ALA A 140 -17.97 3.37 7.13
C ALA A 140 -19.08 2.73 7.96
N GLU A 141 -18.73 1.92 8.95
CA GLU A 141 -19.69 1.34 9.89
C GLU A 141 -20.42 2.40 10.72
N GLN A 142 -19.73 3.46 11.17
CA GLN A 142 -20.34 4.53 11.97
C GLN A 142 -21.33 5.39 11.17
N VAL A 143 -21.09 5.59 9.87
CA VAL A 143 -21.98 6.37 8.99
C VAL A 143 -23.00 5.50 8.22
N GLY A 144 -22.97 4.19 8.42
CA GLY A 144 -23.92 3.25 7.82
C GLY A 144 -23.66 2.90 6.35
N ASP A 145 -22.42 3.08 5.87
CA ASP A 145 -22.02 2.72 4.51
C ASP A 145 -21.41 1.29 4.46
N GLU A 146 -22.27 0.30 4.33
CA GLU A 146 -21.86 -1.11 4.31
C GLU A 146 -20.96 -1.44 3.10
N GLN A 147 -21.17 -0.79 1.95
CA GLN A 147 -20.38 -1.04 0.74
C GLN A 147 -18.91 -0.66 0.97
N THR A 148 -18.65 0.49 1.60
CA THR A 148 -17.28 0.90 1.95
C THR A 148 -16.70 0.02 3.06
N ALA A 149 -17.50 -0.37 4.05
CA ALA A 149 -17.04 -1.24 5.14
C ALA A 149 -16.59 -2.62 4.62
N GLU A 150 -17.36 -3.24 3.72
CA GLU A 150 -16.99 -4.51 3.07
C GLU A 150 -15.73 -4.38 2.20
N LEU A 151 -15.59 -3.28 1.44
CA LEU A 151 -14.40 -3.01 0.66
C LEU A 151 -13.16 -2.94 1.55
N ALA A 152 -13.23 -2.17 2.63
CA ALA A 152 -12.12 -1.99 3.57
C ALA A 152 -11.75 -3.30 4.29
N ARG A 153 -12.74 -4.09 4.72
CA ARG A 153 -12.51 -5.43 5.30
C ARG A 153 -11.78 -6.36 4.36
N ARG A 154 -12.19 -6.39 3.09
CA ARG A 154 -11.56 -7.25 2.08
C ARG A 154 -10.11 -6.85 1.86
N HIS A 155 -9.83 -5.56 1.67
CA HIS A 155 -8.45 -5.09 1.44
C HIS A 155 -7.59 -5.33 2.68
N ARG A 156 -8.09 -5.03 3.88
CA ARG A 156 -7.40 -5.33 5.15
C ARG A 156 -6.99 -6.79 5.26
N ALA A 157 -7.87 -7.73 4.91
CA ALA A 157 -7.56 -9.16 4.97
C ALA A 157 -6.46 -9.56 3.96
N GLU A 158 -6.44 -8.92 2.78
CA GLU A 158 -5.39 -9.09 1.77
C GLU A 158 -4.03 -8.61 2.33
N GLU A 159 -3.99 -7.47 3.03
CA GLU A 159 -2.74 -6.95 3.62
C GLU A 159 -2.28 -7.76 4.83
N GLU A 160 -3.20 -8.21 5.67
CA GLU A 160 -2.90 -9.12 6.79
C GLU A 160 -2.27 -10.42 6.27
N GLN A 161 -2.73 -10.92 5.13
CA GLN A 161 -2.14 -12.09 4.47
C GLN A 161 -0.73 -11.81 3.93
N MET A 162 -0.51 -10.66 3.28
CA MET A 162 0.81 -10.28 2.78
C MET A 162 1.80 -10.06 3.93
N GLN A 163 1.38 -9.38 4.99
CA GLN A 163 2.17 -9.16 6.20
C GLN A 163 2.63 -10.49 6.81
N THR A 164 1.72 -11.45 6.95
CA THR A 164 2.02 -12.81 7.44
C THR A 164 3.03 -13.52 6.54
N THR A 165 2.88 -13.37 5.22
CA THR A 165 3.79 -13.96 4.21
C THR A 165 5.20 -13.40 4.35
N LEU A 166 5.33 -12.07 4.45
CA LEU A 166 6.61 -11.39 4.64
C LEU A 166 7.28 -11.76 5.97
N GLU A 167 6.49 -11.85 7.05
CA GLU A 167 6.99 -12.30 8.36
C GLU A 167 7.64 -13.69 8.26
N GLY A 168 7.00 -14.62 7.54
CA GLY A 168 7.53 -15.96 7.29
C GLY A 168 8.87 -15.99 6.55
N HIS A 169 9.15 -14.97 5.72
CA HIS A 169 10.42 -14.85 5.00
C HIS A 169 11.56 -14.29 5.86
N LEU A 170 11.27 -13.46 6.88
CA LEU A 170 12.28 -12.77 7.69
C LEU A 170 13.38 -13.71 8.23
N PRO A 171 13.08 -14.87 8.86
CA PRO A 171 14.12 -15.75 9.38
C PRO A 171 15.10 -16.26 8.31
N ALA A 172 14.61 -16.56 7.11
CA ALA A 172 15.44 -17.06 6.02
C ALA A 172 16.37 -15.96 5.47
N VAL A 173 15.88 -14.74 5.37
CA VAL A 173 16.68 -13.59 4.90
C VAL A 173 17.72 -13.20 5.95
N VAL A 174 17.38 -13.20 7.24
CA VAL A 174 18.34 -12.95 8.33
C VAL A 174 19.47 -13.99 8.33
N ARG A 175 19.17 -15.28 8.17
CA ARG A 175 20.20 -16.33 8.06
C ARG A 175 21.17 -16.08 6.90
N ALA A 176 20.68 -15.53 5.78
CA ALA A 176 21.53 -15.18 4.64
C ALA A 176 22.48 -14.01 4.97
N VAL A 177 21.99 -12.98 5.66
CA VAL A 177 22.84 -11.88 6.16
C VAL A 177 23.95 -12.42 7.06
N VAL A 178 23.61 -13.30 8.02
CA VAL A 178 24.60 -13.89 8.92
C VAL A 178 25.65 -14.69 8.15
N ALA A 179 25.25 -15.48 7.15
CA ALA A 179 26.17 -16.26 6.34
C ALA A 179 27.10 -15.38 5.48
N GLU A 180 26.58 -14.29 4.91
CA GLU A 180 27.34 -13.38 4.05
C GLU A 180 28.28 -12.46 4.84
N GLU A 181 27.84 -11.93 5.99
CA GLU A 181 28.59 -10.92 6.75
C GLU A 181 29.42 -11.50 7.91
N THR A 182 29.10 -12.71 8.38
CA THR A 182 29.86 -13.38 9.47
C THR A 182 30.33 -14.80 9.11
N PRO A 183 31.05 -14.99 7.98
CA PRO A 183 31.40 -16.32 7.48
C PRO A 183 32.25 -17.14 8.45
N ALA A 184 33.14 -16.50 9.23
CA ALA A 184 33.99 -17.18 10.21
C ALA A 184 33.22 -17.87 11.36
N ARG A 185 31.96 -17.47 11.60
CA ARG A 185 31.10 -18.03 12.66
C ARG A 185 30.21 -19.19 12.18
N SER A 186 30.12 -19.39 10.86
CA SER A 186 29.27 -20.42 10.22
C SER A 186 30.06 -21.70 9.88
N ALA A 187 31.38 -21.69 10.05
CA ALA A 187 32.30 -22.80 9.74
C ALA A 187 32.83 -23.55 10.98
N ALA A 188 32.34 -23.20 12.18
CA ALA A 188 32.66 -23.85 13.45
C ALA A 188 31.40 -24.51 14.03
#